data_AF-A0A6J6ITQ2-F1
#
_entry.id   AF-A0A6J6ITQ2-F1
#
_cell.length_a   1.000
_cell.length_b   1.000
_cell.length_c   1.000
_cell.angle_alpha   90.00
_cell.angle_beta   90.00
_cell.angle_gamma   90.00
#
_symmetry.space_group_name_H-M   'P 1'
#
loop_
_entity.id
_entity.type
_entity.pdbx_description
1 polymer ?
#
loop_
_entity_poly.entity_id
_entity_poly.type
_entity_poly.pdbx_seq_one_letter_code
_entity_poly.pdbx_strand_id
1 'polypeptide(L)'
;MVDVLVTKARRAARDHGAKGLCLAGGVAANTLLRERLLDACVADGLRAFLPSRAMCTDNAAMVAAAGWYRLQSDGPSPLDTGADPNLRLASLLT
;
A
#
# COMPACT_ATOMS: atom_id res chain seq x y z
N MET A 1 -14.56 10.80 8.04
CA MET A 1 -13.92 9.58 7.45
C MET A 1 -12.40 9.65 7.48
N VAL A 2 -11.76 10.69 6.90
CA VAL A 2 -10.29 10.85 6.87
C VAL A 2 -9.67 10.73 8.26
N ASP A 3 -10.25 11.39 9.28
CA ASP A 3 -9.71 11.35 10.64
C ASP A 3 -9.67 9.93 11.23
N VAL A 4 -10.68 9.11 10.90
CA VAL A 4 -10.75 7.71 11.34
C VAL A 4 -9.64 6.88 10.68
N LEU A 5 -9.39 7.09 9.38
CA LEU A 5 -8.32 6.40 8.65
C LEU A 5 -6.95 6.74 9.23
N VAL A 6 -6.67 8.04 9.42
CA VAL A 6 -5.40 8.51 9.97
C VAL A 6 -5.21 8.02 11.41
N THR A 7 -6.24 8.12 12.25
CA THR A 7 -6.17 7.65 13.64
C THR A 7 -5.88 6.15 13.72
N LYS A 8 -6.55 5.33 12.90
CA LYS A 8 -6.31 3.89 12.86
C LYS A 8 -4.92 3.55 12.30
N ALA A 9 -4.45 4.25 11.27
CA ALA A 9 -3.11 4.06 10.73
C ALA A 9 -2.02 4.37 11.76
N ARG A 10 -2.12 5.51 12.48
CA ARG A 10 -1.20 5.87 13.56
C ARG A 10 -1.20 4.82 14.67
N ARG A 11 -2.39 4.32 15.06
CA ARG A 11 -2.49 3.24 16.04
C ARG A 11 -1.76 1.99 15.58
N ALA A 12 -2.02 1.52 14.36
CA ALA A 12 -1.34 0.34 13.81
C ALA A 12 0.17 0.53 13.73
N ALA A 13 0.66 1.72 13.35
CA ALA A 13 2.08 2.02 13.33
C ALA A 13 2.73 1.87 14.72
N ARG A 14 2.08 2.36 15.79
CA ARG A 14 2.55 2.17 17.16
C ARG A 14 2.50 0.71 17.58
N ASP A 15 1.37 0.05 17.35
CA ASP A 15 1.14 -1.34 17.77
C ASP A 15 2.17 -2.32 17.13
N HIS A 16 2.68 -2.00 15.94
CA HIS A 16 3.67 -2.80 15.22
C HIS A 16 5.10 -2.23 15.20
N GLY A 17 5.36 -1.11 15.89
CA GLY A 17 6.68 -0.44 15.86
C GLY A 17 7.12 -0.02 14.44
N ALA A 18 6.18 0.34 13.59
CA ALA A 18 6.45 0.68 12.19
C ALA A 18 7.27 1.98 12.09
N LYS A 19 8.16 2.05 11.10
CA LYS A 19 9.01 3.22 10.83
C LYS A 19 8.42 4.20 9.81
N GLY A 20 7.21 3.92 9.34
CA GLY A 20 6.54 4.72 8.33
C GLY A 20 5.16 4.19 7.95
N LEU A 21 4.41 5.04 7.26
CA LEU A 21 3.07 4.76 6.73
C LEU A 21 3.10 4.93 5.21
N CYS A 22 2.52 3.97 4.49
CA CYS A 22 2.33 4.01 3.05
C CYS A 22 0.85 4.18 2.72
N LEU A 23 0.53 5.07 1.77
CA LEU A 23 -0.83 5.31 1.30
C LEU A 23 -0.98 4.79 -0.13
N ALA A 24 -1.91 3.86 -0.34
CA ALA A 24 -2.16 3.22 -1.64
C ALA A 24 -3.67 3.06 -1.92
N GLY A 25 -4.01 2.69 -3.16
CA GLY A 25 -5.38 2.55 -3.66
C GLY A 25 -6.00 3.86 -4.15
N GLY A 26 -7.13 3.79 -4.87
CA GLY A 26 -7.71 4.97 -5.53
C GLY A 26 -8.02 6.14 -4.59
N VAL A 27 -8.44 5.86 -3.35
CA VAL A 27 -8.70 6.88 -2.32
C VAL A 27 -7.42 7.61 -1.88
N ALA A 28 -6.24 7.03 -2.09
CA ALA A 28 -4.95 7.70 -1.84
C ALA A 28 -4.74 8.96 -2.69
N ALA A 29 -5.50 9.14 -3.78
CA ALA A 29 -5.47 10.36 -4.57
C ALA A 29 -6.21 11.55 -3.91
N ASN A 30 -6.94 11.33 -2.80
CA ASN A 30 -7.68 12.38 -2.09
C ASN A 30 -6.74 13.39 -1.40
N THR A 31 -6.91 14.68 -1.69
CA THR A 31 -6.03 15.74 -1.16
C THR A 31 -6.01 15.79 0.36
N LEU A 32 -7.18 15.83 1.00
CA LEU A 32 -7.30 15.97 2.44
C LEU A 32 -6.67 14.77 3.19
N LEU A 33 -6.87 13.56 2.67
CA LEU A 33 -6.26 12.36 3.27
C LEU A 33 -4.73 12.41 3.22
N ARG A 34 -4.16 12.87 2.11
CA ARG A 34 -2.70 13.00 1.95
C ARG A 34 -2.12 13.99 2.94
N GLU A 35 -2.70 15.18 3.03
CA GLU A 35 -2.26 16.24 3.94
C GLU A 35 -2.32 15.74 5.39
N ARG A 36 -3.46 15.19 5.82
CA ARG A 36 -3.62 14.69 7.20
C ARG A 36 -2.68 13.54 7.55
N LEU A 37 -2.37 12.66 6.59
CA LEU A 37 -1.41 11.58 6.79
C LEU A 37 0.02 12.12 6.91
N LEU A 38 0.40 13.09 6.07
CA LEU A 38 1.71 13.74 6.13
C LEU A 38 1.92 14.44 7.48
N ASP A 39 0.95 15.25 7.92
CA ASP A 39 1.01 15.94 9.22
C ASP A 39 1.15 14.93 10.36
N ALA A 40 0.39 13.85 10.33
CA ALA A 40 0.46 12.79 11.32
C ALA A 40 1.83 12.09 11.34
N CYS A 41 2.42 11.84 10.16
CA CYS A 41 3.73 11.21 10.08
C CYS A 41 4.82 12.12 10.64
N VAL A 42 4.78 13.42 10.32
CA VAL A 42 5.71 14.40 10.89
C VAL A 42 5.58 14.46 12.42
N ALA A 43 4.36 14.55 12.94
CA ALA A 43 4.10 14.61 14.38
C ALA A 43 4.57 13.35 15.14
N ASP A 44 4.48 12.19 14.51
CA ASP A 44 4.85 10.90 15.13
C ASP A 44 6.29 10.46 14.82
N GLY A 45 7.07 11.26 14.08
CA GLY A 45 8.42 10.88 13.65
C GLY A 45 8.45 9.69 12.67
N LEU A 46 7.37 9.48 11.92
CA LEU A 46 7.21 8.41 10.93
C LEU A 46 7.55 8.93 9.53
N ARG A 47 8.05 8.04 8.66
CA ARG A 47 8.18 8.34 7.23
C ARG A 47 6.84 8.16 6.51
N ALA A 48 6.50 9.10 5.64
CA ALA A 48 5.31 9.00 4.79
C ALA A 48 5.69 8.57 3.36
N PHE A 49 5.02 7.56 2.83
CA PHE A 49 5.20 7.09 1.45
C PHE A 49 3.91 7.29 0.66
N LEU A 50 3.90 8.29 -0.21
CA LEU A 50 2.75 8.64 -1.04
C LEU A 50 3.16 8.59 -2.51
N PRO A 51 2.56 7.71 -3.34
CA PRO A 51 2.84 7.67 -4.77
C PRO A 51 2.37 8.95 -5.47
N SER A 52 2.72 9.15 -6.74
CA SER A 52 2.06 10.19 -7.54
C SER A 52 0.57 9.87 -7.72
N ARG A 53 -0.26 10.87 -8.02
CA ARG A 53 -1.71 10.66 -8.16
C ARG A 53 -2.06 9.69 -9.30
N ALA A 54 -1.34 9.77 -10.42
CA ALA A 54 -1.48 8.86 -11.55
C ALA A 54 -1.18 7.40 -11.20
N MET A 55 -0.41 7.16 -10.13
CA MET A 55 -0.03 5.84 -9.65
C MET A 55 -0.92 5.33 -8.51
N CYS A 56 -1.96 6.08 -8.08
CA CYS A 56 -2.83 5.67 -6.97
C CYS A 56 -3.96 4.72 -7.40
N THR A 57 -4.52 4.93 -8.59
CA THR A 57 -5.60 4.10 -9.14
C THR A 57 -5.04 2.86 -9.83
N ASP A 58 -5.89 1.88 -10.10
CA ASP A 58 -5.49 0.66 -10.80
C ASP A 58 -4.81 0.97 -12.14
N ASN A 59 -3.60 0.43 -12.32
CA ASN A 59 -2.78 0.67 -13.51
C ASN A 59 -1.89 -0.54 -13.82
N ALA A 60 -1.44 -0.66 -15.07
CA ALA A 60 -0.57 -1.78 -15.47
C ALA A 60 0.83 -1.71 -14.82
N ALA A 61 1.30 -0.51 -14.47
CA ALA A 61 2.64 -0.32 -13.91
C ALA A 61 2.77 -0.94 -12.50
N MET A 62 1.73 -0.88 -11.65
CA MET A 62 1.75 -1.58 -10.36
C MET A 62 1.77 -3.10 -10.51
N VAL A 63 1.08 -3.64 -11.53
CA VAL A 63 1.06 -5.08 -11.82
C VAL A 63 2.43 -5.52 -12.32
N ALA A 64 3.04 -4.76 -13.24
CA ALA A 64 4.39 -5.01 -13.73
C ALA A 64 5.43 -4.97 -12.60
N ALA A 65 5.36 -3.97 -11.71
CA ALA A 65 6.27 -3.85 -10.58
C ALA A 65 6.12 -5.03 -9.60
N ALA A 66 4.89 -5.38 -9.22
CA ALA A 66 4.63 -6.53 -8.35
C ALA A 66 5.10 -7.84 -8.98
N GLY A 67 4.85 -8.03 -10.28
CA GLY A 67 5.32 -9.19 -11.04
C GLY A 67 6.83 -9.28 -11.12
N TRP A 68 7.53 -8.16 -11.30
CA TRP A 68 9.00 -8.13 -11.29
C TRP A 68 9.57 -8.61 -9.96
N TYR A 69 9.10 -8.06 -8.83
CA TYR A 69 9.60 -8.46 -7.52
C TYR A 69 9.27 -9.93 -7.21
N ARG A 70 8.05 -10.39 -7.55
CA ARG A 70 7.66 -11.80 -7.37
C ARG A 70 8.43 -12.77 -8.25
N LEU A 71 8.73 -12.41 -9.48
CA LEU A 71 9.58 -13.25 -10.35
C LEU A 71 10.97 -13.46 -9.75
N GLN A 72 11.51 -12.42 -9.10
CA GLN A 72 12.83 -12.50 -8.46
C GLN A 72 12.81 -13.30 -7.15
N SER A 73 11.70 -13.31 -6.40
CA SER A 73 11.59 -14.05 -5.14
C SER A 73 11.09 -15.48 -5.31
N ASP A 74 10.03 -15.66 -6.10
CA ASP A 74 9.23 -16.90 -6.19
C ASP A 74 9.51 -17.67 -7.49
N GLY A 75 10.12 -17.03 -8.48
CA GLY A 75 10.28 -17.56 -9.83
C GLY A 75 9.01 -17.38 -10.70
N PRO A 76 9.03 -17.90 -11.94
CA PRO A 76 7.90 -17.78 -12.85
C PRO A 76 6.72 -18.67 -12.42
N SER A 77 5.50 -18.18 -12.61
CA SER A 77 4.30 -19.00 -12.44
C SER A 77 4.13 -20.02 -13.58
N PRO A 78 3.52 -21.19 -13.33
CA PRO A 78 3.18 -22.15 -14.38
C PRO A 78 2.29 -21.57 -15.49
N LEU A 79 2.37 -22.13 -16.70
CA LEU A 79 1.61 -21.65 -17.86
C LEU A 79 0.11 -21.91 -17.76
N ASP A 80 -0.32 -22.79 -16.87
CA ASP A 80 -1.72 -23.13 -16.57
C ASP A 80 -2.27 -22.37 -15.35
N THR A 81 -1.57 -21.33 -14.87
CA THR A 81 -2.04 -20.48 -13.76
C THR A 81 -3.34 -19.77 -14.10
N GLY A 82 -4.39 -20.01 -13.31
CA GLY A 82 -5.70 -19.36 -13.46
C GLY A 82 -5.86 -18.07 -12.66
N ALA A 83 -6.97 -17.38 -12.87
CA ALA A 83 -7.36 -16.22 -12.07
C ALA A 83 -8.13 -16.64 -10.80
N ASP A 84 -7.82 -16.02 -9.67
CA ASP A 84 -8.58 -16.17 -8.41
C ASP A 84 -9.28 -14.84 -8.07
N PRO A 85 -10.63 -14.77 -8.15
CA PRO A 85 -11.37 -13.55 -7.82
C PRO A 85 -11.38 -13.21 -6.32
N ASN A 86 -11.01 -14.15 -5.45
CA ASN A 86 -10.97 -13.99 -4.00
C ASN A 86 -9.54 -14.08 -3.43
N LEU A 87 -8.53 -13.83 -4.27
CA LEU A 87 -7.12 -13.91 -3.90
C LEU A 87 -6.83 -13.03 -2.67
N ARG A 88 -6.35 -13.65 -1.58
CA ARG A 88 -6.04 -12.94 -0.34
C ARG A 88 -4.65 -12.31 -0.42
N LEU A 89 -4.51 -11.10 0.11
CA LEU A 89 -3.20 -10.42 0.16
C LEU A 89 -2.19 -11.18 1.05
N ALA A 90 -2.66 -11.76 2.17
CA ALA A 90 -1.80 -12.48 3.11
C ALA A 90 -1.26 -13.81 2.55
N SER A 91 -1.93 -14.42 1.56
CA SER A 91 -1.44 -15.66 0.93
C SER A 91 -0.32 -15.41 -0.10
N LEU A 92 0.12 -14.16 -0.28
CA LEU A 92 1.24 -13.78 -1.14
C LEU A 92 2.56 -13.58 -0.37
N LEU A 93 2.58 -13.85 0.94
CA LEU A 93 3.73 -13.60 1.83
C LEU A 93 4.35 -14.90 2.42
N THR A 94 3.96 -16.05 1.89
CA THR A 94 4.48 -17.39 2.24
C THR A 94 5.11 -18.01 1.02
#